data_AF-A0A2K8Z071-F1
#
_entry.id   AF-A0A2K8Z071-F1
#
_cell.length_a   1.000
_cell.length_b   1.000
_cell.length_c   1.000
_cell.angle_alpha   90.00
_cell.angle_beta   90.00
_cell.angle_gamma   90.00
#
_symmetry.space_group_name_H-M   'P 1'
#
loop_
_entity.id
_entity.type
_entity.pdbx_description
1 polymer ?
#
loop_
_entity_poly.entity_id
_entity_poly.type
_entity_poly.pdbx_seq_one_letter_code
_entity_poly.pdbx_strand_id
1 'polypeptide(L)'
;MKAIGCLFLSFLFSFNGHAQPAIDSLKTRVLQPSAMQADFRYLRKLLEETHPGLYRYTPKAIMQAKLDSIDHTLTKPLPFYNFYRTIEALMADIRCAHTYALPEKNWRNQFNKIQRTNPFFIWTTQQRFFVLMNGTTDQTIKSGFELLSINGQPMDDIRRQMDRYHWADGYIQSSKSQMRGEFFDLFYYWFVGQPDTFSLKFRSLTGDTVQVNAEAKPYRESLRQMLKNPVNKQMVAWYVNKKQKHPWRLSFPDTLANTAILRFDEFGGKGAKNSTEAVTVFRAFMDRSLAKLEKQRTKHLVIDVRGNTGGWDSQGIELFTYLMKTDLAVPYHTRQHSISDGTSGSEFIQFSDLSEANRKNIKNELIPEADGTFTLKQASDTDSTGRTPKRYTPKPNRFKGQVYVLMNGESASTASEFLAVAHANNVGVFIGTESGGAYEGGNGGSFITLELPRSGIQVTTPLVYYNNAVPEPKLKGRGTLPDYYVPVTINDLLMHTDSQFNFVVTLIRKQPQ
;
A
#
# COMPACT_ATOMS: atom_id res chain seq x y z
N MET A 1 33.80 -4.25 67.90
CA MET A 1 34.80 -3.18 68.14
C MET A 1 35.94 -3.35 67.16
N LYS A 2 36.23 -2.30 66.36
CA LYS A 2 37.48 -1.99 65.61
C LYS A 2 37.98 -3.07 64.61
N ALA A 3 37.74 -2.96 63.30
CA ALA A 3 38.28 -2.02 62.29
C ALA A 3 39.75 -2.27 61.88
N ILE A 4 39.94 -2.82 60.66
CA ILE A 4 41.02 -2.59 59.69
C ILE A 4 40.34 -2.88 58.32
N GLY A 5 40.26 -2.03 57.29
CA GLY A 5 41.08 -0.89 56.90
C GLY A 5 41.77 -1.22 55.56
N CYS A 6 41.06 -1.13 54.43
CA CYS A 6 41.67 -1.12 53.09
C CYS A 6 40.94 -0.14 52.18
N LEU A 7 41.62 0.97 51.89
CA LEU A 7 41.31 1.93 50.82
C LEU A 7 41.48 1.26 49.45
N PHE A 8 40.49 1.43 48.58
CA PHE A 8 40.73 1.47 47.13
C PHE A 8 40.09 2.76 46.59
N LEU A 9 40.96 3.71 46.21
CA LEU A 9 40.58 4.86 45.40
C LEU A 9 40.04 4.35 44.06
N SER A 10 38.78 4.65 43.78
CA SER A 10 38.18 4.48 42.45
C SER A 10 38.08 5.87 41.80
N PHE A 11 38.98 6.16 40.86
CA PHE A 11 38.84 7.31 39.96
C PHE A 11 37.61 7.06 39.06
N LEU A 12 36.50 7.74 39.34
CA LEU A 12 35.36 7.83 38.43
C LEU A 12 35.70 8.83 37.33
N PHE A 13 36.27 8.36 36.23
CA PHE A 13 36.25 9.09 34.97
C PHE A 13 34.83 8.99 34.39
N SER A 14 34.01 10.02 34.62
CA SER A 14 32.78 10.23 33.87
C SER A 14 33.11 10.60 32.43
N PHE A 15 33.33 9.59 31.57
CA PHE A 15 33.29 9.80 30.13
C PHE A 15 31.84 10.13 29.74
N ASN A 16 31.53 11.42 29.66
CA ASN A 16 30.42 11.93 28.85
C ASN A 16 30.80 11.71 27.37
N GLY A 17 30.74 10.45 26.93
CA GLY A 17 30.76 10.12 25.51
C GLY A 17 29.50 10.68 24.87
N HIS A 18 29.56 11.85 24.26
CA HIS A 18 28.59 12.26 23.25
C HIS A 18 28.70 11.24 22.12
N ALA A 19 27.83 10.24 22.14
CA ALA A 19 27.68 9.32 21.01
C ALA A 19 27.43 10.19 19.77
N GLN A 20 28.32 10.10 18.78
CA GLN A 20 28.09 10.76 17.50
C GLN A 20 26.73 10.32 16.96
N PRO A 21 25.91 11.26 16.45
CA PRO A 21 24.63 10.91 15.89
C PRO A 21 24.83 9.82 14.83
N ALA A 22 24.03 8.76 14.89
CA ALA A 22 24.12 7.67 13.93
C ALA A 22 23.92 8.24 12.51
N ILE A 23 24.82 7.89 11.61
CA ILE A 23 24.82 8.33 10.21
C ILE A 23 24.31 7.17 9.35
N ASP A 24 23.52 7.49 8.33
CA ASP A 24 23.13 6.52 7.30
C ASP A 24 24.37 6.06 6.52
N SER A 25 24.80 4.83 6.78
CA SER A 25 26.01 4.25 6.15
C SER A 25 25.87 4.05 4.64
N LEU A 26 24.64 4.00 4.12
CA LEU A 26 24.39 3.88 2.68
C LEU A 26 24.71 5.18 1.94
N LYS A 27 24.64 6.34 2.61
CA LYS A 27 24.94 7.65 2.01
C LYS A 27 26.38 7.76 1.51
N THR A 28 27.32 7.10 2.17
CA THR A 28 28.75 7.11 1.81
C THR A 28 29.20 5.86 1.05
N ARG A 29 28.31 4.88 0.87
CA ARG A 29 28.65 3.62 0.21
C ARG A 29 28.70 3.80 -1.31
N VAL A 30 29.78 3.33 -1.92
CA VAL A 30 29.97 3.28 -3.37
C VAL A 30 30.05 1.83 -3.81
N LEU A 31 29.23 1.45 -4.79
CA LEU A 31 29.20 0.11 -5.38
C LEU A 31 30.09 0.06 -6.62
N GLN A 32 30.90 -1.00 -6.73
CA GLN A 32 31.75 -1.24 -7.88
C GLN A 32 30.94 -1.88 -9.04
N PRO A 33 31.36 -1.67 -10.31
CA PRO A 33 30.67 -2.22 -11.49
C PRO A 33 30.34 -3.71 -11.38
N SER A 34 31.32 -4.54 -10.99
CA SER A 34 31.13 -5.99 -10.86
C SER A 34 30.07 -6.37 -9.83
N ALA A 35 29.97 -5.63 -8.71
CA ALA A 35 28.95 -5.84 -7.70
C ALA A 35 27.55 -5.46 -8.21
N MET A 36 27.44 -4.32 -8.88
CA MET A 36 26.17 -3.85 -9.45
C MET A 36 25.65 -4.77 -10.56
N GLN A 37 26.53 -5.18 -11.48
CA GLN A 37 26.18 -6.10 -12.57
C GLN A 37 25.78 -7.48 -12.03
N ALA A 38 26.49 -8.00 -11.03
CA ALA A 38 26.14 -9.28 -10.40
C ALA A 38 24.74 -9.23 -9.78
N ASP A 39 24.44 -8.20 -8.98
CA ASP A 39 23.13 -8.02 -8.36
C ASP A 39 22.03 -7.75 -9.39
N PHE A 40 22.30 -6.92 -10.40
CA PHE A 40 21.33 -6.61 -11.44
C PHE A 40 20.98 -7.85 -12.27
N ARG A 41 21.97 -8.67 -12.63
CA ARG A 41 21.73 -9.94 -13.34
C ARG A 41 21.01 -10.96 -12.48
N TYR A 42 21.31 -11.02 -11.18
CA TYR A 42 20.57 -11.87 -10.23
C TYR A 42 19.11 -11.44 -10.12
N LEU A 43 18.85 -10.14 -10.02
CA LEU A 43 17.50 -9.58 -10.03
C LEU A 43 16.77 -9.86 -11.35
N ARG A 44 17.43 -9.66 -12.49
CA ARG A 44 16.87 -9.98 -13.80
C ARG A 44 16.44 -11.43 -13.87
N LYS A 45 17.30 -12.34 -13.44
CA LYS A 45 17.01 -13.78 -13.37
C LYS A 45 15.79 -14.06 -12.48
N LEU A 46 15.71 -13.45 -11.29
CA LEU A 46 14.53 -13.55 -10.41
C LEU A 46 13.25 -13.13 -11.15
N LEU A 47 13.26 -11.96 -11.78
CA LEU A 47 12.09 -11.42 -12.48
C LEU A 47 11.68 -12.31 -13.68
N GLU A 48 12.64 -12.72 -14.52
CA GLU A 48 12.37 -13.53 -15.70
C GLU A 48 11.89 -14.95 -15.37
N GLU A 49 12.38 -15.54 -14.27
CA GLU A 49 12.01 -16.91 -13.87
C GLU A 49 10.71 -16.98 -13.05
N THR A 50 10.33 -15.92 -12.34
CA THR A 50 9.27 -16.02 -11.32
C THR A 50 8.17 -14.97 -11.39
N HIS A 51 8.41 -13.79 -11.95
CA HIS A 51 7.44 -12.71 -11.90
C HIS A 51 6.38 -12.85 -13.01
N PRO A 52 5.12 -13.20 -12.71
CA PRO A 52 4.15 -13.58 -13.73
C PRO A 52 3.63 -12.38 -14.54
N GLY A 53 3.80 -11.16 -14.03
CA GLY A 53 3.42 -9.91 -14.70
C GLY A 53 4.54 -9.12 -15.38
N LEU A 54 5.76 -9.66 -15.54
CA LEU A 54 6.93 -8.87 -15.99
C LEU A 54 6.68 -8.17 -17.35
N TYR A 55 5.94 -8.83 -18.23
CA TYR A 55 5.64 -8.37 -19.58
C TYR A 55 4.19 -7.91 -19.77
N ARG A 56 3.41 -7.78 -18.70
CA ARG A 56 1.97 -7.51 -18.77
C ARG A 56 1.67 -6.16 -19.43
N TYR A 57 2.38 -5.11 -19.02
CA TYR A 57 2.16 -3.75 -19.49
C TYR A 57 3.26 -3.23 -20.41
N THR A 58 4.39 -3.93 -20.45
CA THR A 58 5.54 -3.61 -21.29
C THR A 58 5.86 -4.82 -22.16
N PRO A 59 5.75 -4.72 -23.50
CA PRO A 59 6.04 -5.83 -24.39
C PRO A 59 7.42 -6.44 -24.15
N LYS A 60 7.54 -7.77 -24.27
CA LYS A 60 8.75 -8.52 -23.92
C LYS A 60 10.03 -7.95 -24.57
N ALA A 61 10.00 -7.66 -25.87
CA ALA A 61 11.15 -7.08 -26.56
C ALA A 61 11.59 -5.72 -25.98
N ILE A 62 10.63 -4.87 -25.58
CA ILE A 62 10.92 -3.56 -24.97
C ILE A 62 11.49 -3.73 -23.56
N MET A 63 10.92 -4.63 -22.76
CA MET A 63 11.42 -4.91 -21.42
C MET A 63 12.84 -5.53 -21.47
N GLN A 64 13.08 -6.47 -22.38
CA GLN A 64 14.40 -7.07 -22.57
C GLN A 64 15.44 -6.05 -23.01
N ALA A 65 15.13 -5.21 -23.99
CA ALA A 65 16.03 -4.14 -24.41
C ALA A 65 16.37 -3.17 -23.26
N LYS A 66 15.40 -2.88 -22.37
CA LYS A 66 15.63 -2.08 -21.17
C LYS A 66 16.55 -2.80 -20.18
N LEU A 67 16.31 -4.08 -19.90
CA LEU A 67 17.16 -4.89 -19.02
C LEU A 67 18.59 -4.96 -19.55
N ASP A 68 18.77 -5.21 -20.84
CA ASP A 68 20.08 -5.22 -21.50
C ASP A 68 20.75 -3.85 -21.38
N SER A 69 20.04 -2.77 -21.70
CA SER A 69 20.57 -1.40 -21.61
C SER A 69 21.05 -1.06 -20.20
N ILE A 70 20.27 -1.40 -19.17
CA ILE A 70 20.68 -1.14 -17.78
C ILE A 70 21.99 -1.88 -17.46
N ASP A 71 22.09 -3.19 -17.73
CA ASP A 71 23.30 -3.97 -17.43
C ASP A 71 24.56 -3.38 -18.10
N HIS A 72 24.45 -2.96 -19.36
CA HIS A 72 25.56 -2.37 -20.11
C HIS A 72 25.96 -0.97 -19.63
N THR A 73 25.10 -0.25 -18.92
CA THR A 73 25.43 1.07 -18.36
C THR A 73 26.13 1.01 -17.01
N LEU A 74 26.09 -0.13 -16.30
CA LEU A 74 26.68 -0.32 -14.96
C LEU A 74 28.20 -0.54 -15.02
N THR A 75 28.93 0.36 -15.69
CA THR A 75 30.37 0.22 -16.00
C THR A 75 31.31 1.08 -15.15
N LYS A 76 30.76 1.99 -14.33
CA LYS A 76 31.53 2.87 -13.44
C LYS A 76 31.03 2.76 -12.00
N PRO A 77 31.87 3.02 -10.97
CA PRO A 77 31.40 3.03 -9.59
C PRO A 77 30.25 4.02 -9.39
N LEU A 78 29.22 3.63 -8.63
CA LEU A 78 28.07 4.49 -8.33
C LEU A 78 27.83 4.57 -6.81
N PRO A 79 27.43 5.75 -6.29
CA PRO A 79 26.84 5.84 -4.96
C PRO A 79 25.65 4.89 -4.82
N PHE A 80 25.47 4.31 -3.63
CA PHE A 80 24.42 3.32 -3.36
C PHE A 80 23.03 3.80 -3.80
N TYR A 81 22.62 5.01 -3.40
CA TYR A 81 21.30 5.57 -3.75
C TYR A 81 21.13 5.83 -5.27
N ASN A 82 22.21 5.92 -6.04
CA ASN A 82 22.12 6.00 -7.50
C ASN A 82 21.81 4.62 -8.09
N PHE A 83 22.46 3.57 -7.61
CA PHE A 83 22.15 2.20 -8.02
C PHE A 83 20.74 1.77 -7.56
N TYR A 84 20.36 2.11 -6.32
CA TYR A 84 19.02 1.84 -5.80
C TYR A 84 17.92 2.50 -6.67
N ARG A 85 18.12 3.75 -7.10
CA ARG A 85 17.23 4.41 -8.06
C ARG A 85 17.09 3.67 -9.39
N THR A 86 18.17 3.06 -9.90
CA THR A 86 18.11 2.24 -11.12
C THR A 86 17.22 1.02 -10.92
N ILE A 87 17.34 0.35 -9.77
CA ILE A 87 16.52 -0.83 -9.42
C ILE A 87 15.04 -0.44 -9.28
N GLU A 88 14.73 0.61 -8.52
CA GLU A 88 13.35 1.06 -8.31
C GLU A 88 12.69 1.58 -9.59
N ALA A 89 13.46 2.26 -10.44
CA ALA A 89 12.98 2.69 -11.76
C ALA A 89 12.56 1.49 -12.63
N LEU A 90 13.33 0.39 -12.59
CA LEU A 90 12.96 -0.85 -13.26
C LEU A 90 11.68 -1.46 -12.63
N MET A 91 11.59 -1.52 -11.30
CA MET A 91 10.39 -2.05 -10.61
C MET A 91 9.13 -1.28 -11.00
N ALA A 92 9.19 0.06 -10.98
CA ALA A 92 8.08 0.91 -11.38
C ALA A 92 7.68 0.71 -12.86
N ASP A 93 8.64 0.41 -13.75
CA ASP A 93 8.37 0.15 -15.17
C ASP A 93 7.63 -1.19 -15.42
N ILE A 94 7.65 -2.10 -14.46
CA ILE A 94 6.84 -3.35 -14.48
C ILE A 94 5.35 -3.04 -14.27
N ARG A 95 5.04 -1.94 -13.57
CA ARG A 95 3.67 -1.51 -13.24
C ARG A 95 2.88 -2.55 -12.45
N CYS A 96 3.53 -3.06 -11.40
CA CYS A 96 2.96 -3.99 -10.45
C CYS A 96 3.05 -3.40 -9.04
N ALA A 97 1.92 -3.25 -8.34
CA ALA A 97 1.87 -2.67 -6.99
C ALA A 97 2.57 -3.54 -5.93
N HIS A 98 2.84 -4.82 -6.23
CA HIS A 98 3.47 -5.76 -5.32
C HIS A 98 4.93 -6.08 -5.67
N THR A 99 5.53 -5.27 -6.54
CA THR A 99 6.91 -5.43 -6.99
C THR A 99 7.70 -4.19 -6.62
N TYR A 100 8.53 -4.30 -5.60
CA TYR A 100 9.23 -3.17 -5.02
C TYR A 100 10.58 -3.59 -4.44
N ALA A 101 11.44 -2.61 -4.19
CA ALA A 101 12.65 -2.81 -3.43
C ALA A 101 12.67 -1.92 -2.19
N LEU A 102 13.60 -2.21 -1.29
CA LEU A 102 13.88 -1.44 -0.09
C LEU A 102 15.40 -1.35 0.04
N PRO A 103 15.95 -0.21 0.50
CA PRO A 103 17.39 0.00 0.51
C PRO A 103 18.15 -1.03 1.36
N GLU A 104 17.50 -1.56 2.39
CA GLU A 104 18.01 -2.66 3.21
C GLU A 104 16.86 -3.31 3.98
N LYS A 105 17.07 -4.53 4.49
CA LYS A 105 16.09 -5.25 5.31
C LYS A 105 15.60 -4.48 6.54
N ASN A 106 16.47 -3.68 7.18
CA ASN A 106 16.13 -2.92 8.39
C ASN A 106 15.82 -1.43 8.09
N TRP A 107 15.38 -1.10 6.87
CA TRP A 107 15.08 0.27 6.45
C TRP A 107 14.17 1.02 7.43
N ARG A 108 13.23 0.34 8.08
CA ARG A 108 12.28 1.00 8.99
C ARG A 108 12.96 1.54 10.24
N ASN A 109 13.97 0.84 10.76
CA ASN A 109 14.76 1.36 11.86
C ASN A 109 15.66 2.51 11.41
N GLN A 110 16.26 2.40 10.22
CA GLN A 110 17.04 3.49 9.61
C GLN A 110 16.20 4.75 9.47
N PHE A 111 15.04 4.64 8.82
CA PHE A 111 14.14 5.77 8.59
C PHE A 111 13.71 6.45 9.91
N ASN A 112 13.30 5.65 10.89
CA ASN A 112 12.79 6.20 12.14
C ASN A 112 13.85 6.87 13.01
N LYS A 113 15.09 6.35 13.03
CA LYS A 113 16.11 6.75 14.02
C LYS A 113 17.30 7.50 13.43
N ILE A 114 17.55 7.37 12.12
CA ILE A 114 18.81 7.76 11.49
C ILE A 114 18.56 8.73 10.33
N GLN A 115 17.69 8.37 9.38
CA GLN A 115 17.46 9.19 8.18
C GLN A 115 16.79 10.51 8.55
N ARG A 116 17.44 11.61 8.17
CA ARG A 116 17.03 12.98 8.49
C ARG A 116 16.07 13.48 7.41
N THR A 117 14.83 13.76 7.82
CA THR A 117 13.68 14.02 6.96
C THR A 117 13.13 15.42 7.18
N ASN A 118 12.22 15.82 6.30
CA ASN A 118 11.48 17.06 6.45
C ASN A 118 10.60 17.00 7.73
N PRO A 119 10.49 18.08 8.52
CA PRO A 119 9.79 18.05 9.80
C PRO A 119 8.28 18.29 9.71
N PHE A 120 7.68 18.32 8.52
CA PHE A 120 6.25 18.60 8.33
C PHE A 120 5.51 17.36 7.83
N PHE A 121 4.37 17.00 8.42
CA PHE A 121 3.50 15.97 7.86
C PHE A 121 2.83 16.55 6.61
N ILE A 122 3.30 16.16 5.44
CA ILE A 122 2.75 16.62 4.17
C ILE A 122 1.57 15.75 3.77
N TRP A 123 0.40 16.36 3.58
CA TRP A 123 -0.77 15.74 3.00
C TRP A 123 -0.87 16.06 1.51
N THR A 124 -1.20 15.06 0.70
CA THR A 124 -1.42 15.24 -0.74
C THR A 124 -2.88 15.08 -1.11
N THR A 125 -3.39 16.04 -1.87
CA THR A 125 -4.69 15.92 -2.51
C THR A 125 -4.74 16.80 -3.76
N GLN A 126 -5.45 16.32 -4.80
CA GLN A 126 -5.61 17.05 -6.06
C GLN A 126 -4.26 17.51 -6.64
N GLN A 127 -3.23 16.67 -6.53
CA GLN A 127 -1.84 16.94 -6.95
C GLN A 127 -1.15 18.12 -6.23
N ARG A 128 -1.74 18.63 -5.15
CA ARG A 128 -1.19 19.69 -4.29
C ARG A 128 -0.76 19.13 -2.95
N PHE A 129 0.15 19.84 -2.29
CA PHE A 129 0.82 19.42 -1.06
C PHE A 129 0.50 20.41 0.04
N PHE A 130 0.03 19.93 1.19
CA PHE A 130 -0.38 20.77 2.31
C PHE A 130 0.24 20.29 3.59
N VAL A 131 0.57 21.20 4.51
CA VAL A 131 0.97 20.83 5.86
C VAL A 131 -0.26 20.36 6.61
N LEU A 132 -0.26 19.12 7.10
CA LEU A 132 -1.25 18.66 8.08
C LEU A 132 -0.76 18.91 9.50
N MET A 133 0.52 18.64 9.78
CA MET A 133 1.13 18.82 11.09
C MET A 133 2.53 19.41 10.99
N ASN A 134 2.83 20.36 11.87
CA ASN A 134 4.14 21.00 12.01
C ASN A 134 4.97 20.31 13.11
N GLY A 135 6.09 19.69 12.74
CA GLY A 135 7.03 19.02 13.65
C GLY A 135 8.23 19.87 14.06
N THR A 136 8.17 21.19 13.88
CA THR A 136 9.18 22.14 14.38
C THR A 136 8.72 22.74 15.72
N THR A 137 9.62 23.46 16.40
CA THR A 137 9.26 24.30 17.57
C THR A 137 8.64 25.63 17.17
N ASP A 138 8.84 26.04 15.91
CA ASP A 138 8.25 27.23 15.32
C ASP A 138 6.75 26.98 15.05
N GLN A 139 5.92 27.99 15.29
CA GLN A 139 4.46 27.95 15.16
C GLN A 139 3.93 28.75 13.96
N THR A 140 4.82 29.31 13.13
CA THR A 140 4.52 30.12 11.96
C THR A 140 3.74 29.31 10.92
N ILE A 141 4.19 28.09 10.65
CA ILE A 141 3.55 27.19 9.69
C ILE A 141 2.42 26.43 10.37
N LYS A 142 1.21 26.57 9.82
CA LYS A 142 -0.02 26.00 10.37
C LYS A 142 -0.59 24.92 9.44
N SER A 143 -1.48 24.09 9.97
CA SER A 143 -2.24 23.14 9.15
C SER A 143 -2.99 23.86 8.01
N GLY A 144 -2.96 23.27 6.81
CA GLY A 144 -3.58 23.82 5.61
C GLY A 144 -2.69 24.73 4.76
N PHE A 145 -1.48 25.10 5.24
CA PHE A 145 -0.52 25.82 4.41
C PHE A 145 -0.11 24.94 3.22
N GLU A 146 -0.15 25.49 2.02
CA GLU A 146 0.25 24.78 0.81
C GLU A 146 1.77 24.85 0.65
N LEU A 147 2.43 23.71 0.50
CA LEU A 147 3.85 23.63 0.20
C LEU A 147 4.05 23.87 -1.31
N LEU A 148 4.83 24.89 -1.66
CA LEU A 148 5.08 25.30 -3.05
C LEU A 148 6.43 24.80 -3.58
N SER A 149 7.46 24.77 -2.73
CA SER A 149 8.79 24.29 -3.12
C SER A 149 9.63 23.84 -1.93
N ILE A 150 10.56 22.91 -2.17
CA ILE A 150 11.62 22.50 -1.24
C ILE A 150 12.97 22.78 -1.90
N ASN A 151 13.87 23.47 -1.19
CA ASN A 151 15.22 23.82 -1.66
C ASN A 151 15.24 24.49 -3.05
N GLY A 152 14.27 25.37 -3.28
CA GLY A 152 14.09 26.06 -4.57
C GLY A 152 13.43 25.22 -5.67
N GLN A 153 13.22 23.92 -5.45
CA GLN A 153 12.57 23.04 -6.42
C GLN A 153 11.04 23.07 -6.27
N PRO A 154 10.26 23.38 -7.34
CA PRO A 154 8.80 23.33 -7.31
C PRO A 154 8.25 21.96 -6.92
N MET A 155 7.16 21.95 -6.16
CA MET A 155 6.54 20.69 -5.72
C MET A 155 6.11 19.78 -6.86
N ASP A 156 5.72 20.33 -8.01
CA ASP A 156 5.38 19.52 -9.18
C ASP A 156 6.58 18.74 -9.74
N ASP A 157 7.79 19.29 -9.64
CA ASP A 157 9.00 18.60 -10.08
C ASP A 157 9.37 17.51 -9.09
N ILE A 158 9.26 17.79 -7.79
CA ILE A 158 9.48 16.82 -6.71
C ILE A 158 8.49 15.66 -6.84
N ARG A 159 7.21 15.97 -7.08
CA ARG A 159 6.18 14.97 -7.35
C ARG A 159 6.54 14.06 -8.52
N ARG A 160 6.95 14.63 -9.67
CA ARG A 160 7.34 13.84 -10.84
C ARG A 160 8.56 12.94 -10.56
N GLN A 161 9.51 13.41 -9.75
CA GLN A 161 10.62 12.58 -9.30
C GLN A 161 10.17 11.42 -8.43
N MET A 162 9.34 11.64 -7.40
CA MET A 162 8.85 10.57 -6.53
C MET A 162 7.96 9.58 -7.31
N ASP A 163 7.08 10.09 -8.16
CA ASP A 163 6.18 9.30 -9.00
C ASP A 163 6.91 8.36 -9.96
N ARG A 164 8.16 8.67 -10.35
CA ARG A 164 8.99 7.83 -11.22
C ARG A 164 9.34 6.47 -10.58
N TYR A 165 9.42 6.44 -9.25
CA TYR A 165 9.85 5.29 -8.46
C TYR A 165 8.70 4.63 -7.69
N HIS A 166 7.47 5.11 -7.86
CA HIS A 166 6.31 4.56 -7.16
C HIS A 166 5.78 3.31 -7.88
N TRP A 167 5.80 2.17 -7.20
CA TRP A 167 5.17 0.93 -7.66
C TRP A 167 3.63 1.04 -7.60
N ALA A 168 2.98 0.92 -8.76
CA ALA A 168 1.52 0.96 -8.87
C ALA A 168 1.07 -0.02 -9.95
N ASP A 169 -0.15 -0.56 -9.81
CA ASP A 169 -0.74 -1.41 -10.84
C ASP A 169 -1.09 -0.60 -12.09
N GLY A 170 -0.58 -1.06 -13.23
CA GLY A 170 -0.91 -0.51 -14.55
C GLY A 170 -0.64 1.00 -14.67
N TYR A 171 -1.69 1.75 -14.94
CA TYR A 171 -1.67 3.18 -15.19
C TYR A 171 -2.39 3.99 -14.10
N ILE A 172 -2.73 3.34 -12.98
CA ILE A 172 -3.48 3.93 -11.87
C ILE A 172 -2.69 5.09 -11.26
N GLN A 173 -3.34 6.26 -11.17
CA GLN A 173 -2.74 7.46 -10.55
C GLN A 173 -3.28 7.71 -9.14
N SER A 174 -4.47 7.21 -8.81
CA SER A 174 -5.09 7.47 -7.51
C SER A 174 -4.32 6.85 -6.35
N SER A 175 -3.63 5.72 -6.55
CA SER A 175 -2.79 5.07 -5.53
C SER A 175 -1.64 5.94 -5.05
N LYS A 176 -1.14 6.86 -5.89
CA LYS A 176 -0.11 7.83 -5.53
C LYS A 176 -0.56 8.85 -4.48
N SER A 177 -1.85 8.91 -4.14
CA SER A 177 -2.32 9.65 -2.96
C SER A 177 -1.74 9.13 -1.63
N GLN A 178 -1.14 7.94 -1.63
CA GLN A 178 -0.34 7.41 -0.53
C GLN A 178 0.95 8.21 -0.28
N MET A 179 1.39 9.03 -1.24
CA MET A 179 2.56 9.90 -1.14
C MET A 179 2.32 11.07 -0.17
N ARG A 180 2.16 10.76 1.11
CA ARG A 180 1.89 11.69 2.21
C ARG A 180 2.53 11.19 3.50
N GLY A 181 2.75 12.10 4.45
CA GLY A 181 3.34 11.82 5.75
C GLY A 181 4.64 11.02 5.62
N GLU A 182 4.69 9.88 6.30
CA GLU A 182 5.81 8.94 6.25
C GLU A 182 6.25 8.56 4.83
N PHE A 183 5.32 8.27 3.92
CA PHE A 183 5.66 7.83 2.56
C PHE A 183 6.28 8.98 1.74
N PHE A 184 5.80 10.20 1.93
CA PHE A 184 6.41 11.38 1.31
C PHE A 184 7.87 11.56 1.77
N ASP A 185 8.12 11.48 3.08
CA ASP A 185 9.46 11.67 3.63
C ASP A 185 10.43 10.54 3.21
N LEU A 186 9.96 9.29 3.14
CA LEU A 186 10.71 8.15 2.60
C LEU A 186 11.13 8.38 1.15
N PHE A 187 10.18 8.68 0.28
CA PHE A 187 10.45 8.85 -1.15
C PHE A 187 11.29 10.09 -1.42
N TYR A 188 11.08 11.18 -0.69
CA TYR A 188 11.94 12.36 -0.79
C TYR A 188 13.38 11.99 -0.44
N TYR A 189 13.60 11.30 0.69
CA TYR A 189 14.93 10.94 1.17
C TYR A 189 15.66 9.97 0.22
N TRP A 190 14.95 8.98 -0.34
CA TRP A 190 15.55 7.99 -1.24
C TRP A 190 15.78 8.50 -2.66
N PHE A 191 14.92 9.40 -3.15
CA PHE A 191 14.87 9.69 -4.59
C PHE A 191 15.10 11.15 -4.98
N VAL A 192 14.91 12.09 -4.04
CA VAL A 192 14.98 13.53 -4.32
C VAL A 192 16.21 14.15 -3.67
N GLY A 193 16.35 14.09 -2.34
CA GLY A 193 17.48 14.71 -1.66
C GLY A 193 17.57 14.42 -0.16
N GLN A 194 18.76 14.63 0.39
CA GLN A 194 19.11 14.34 1.79
C GLN A 194 19.81 15.56 2.45
N PRO A 195 19.19 16.76 2.41
CA PRO A 195 19.82 17.97 2.93
C PRO A 195 19.86 17.95 4.46
N ASP A 196 20.83 18.65 5.06
CA ASP A 196 20.86 18.85 6.51
C ASP A 196 19.85 19.92 6.98
N THR A 197 19.40 20.78 6.05
CA THR A 197 18.37 21.81 6.27
C THR A 197 17.46 21.93 5.05
N PHE A 198 16.16 21.99 5.28
CA PHE A 198 15.13 22.17 4.27
C PHE A 198 14.75 23.65 4.16
N SER A 199 14.94 24.26 2.98
CA SER A 199 14.37 25.58 2.67
C SER A 199 12.99 25.39 2.05
N LEU A 200 11.95 25.74 2.79
CA LEU A 200 10.56 25.42 2.46
C LEU A 200 9.77 26.69 2.18
N LYS A 201 9.12 26.75 1.03
CA LYS A 201 8.24 27.86 0.64
C LYS A 201 6.79 27.41 0.68
N PHE A 202 5.97 28.16 1.40
CA PHE A 202 4.55 27.89 1.59
C PHE A 202 3.68 29.04 1.09
N ARG A 203 2.43 28.72 0.78
CA ARG A 203 1.32 29.67 0.71
C ARG A 203 0.44 29.51 1.95
N SER A 204 0.22 30.60 2.66
CA SER A 204 -0.61 30.64 3.87
C SER A 204 -2.10 30.55 3.52
N LEU A 205 -2.95 30.43 4.55
CA LEU A 205 -4.40 30.44 4.39
C LEU A 205 -4.95 31.79 3.88
N THR A 206 -4.20 32.89 4.03
CA THR A 206 -4.53 34.23 3.52
C THR A 206 -4.00 34.48 2.11
N GLY A 207 -3.19 33.55 1.56
CA GLY A 207 -2.57 33.67 0.25
C GLY A 207 -1.14 34.22 0.26
N ASP A 208 -0.65 34.65 1.42
CA ASP A 208 0.71 35.17 1.58
C ASP A 208 1.75 34.06 1.38
N THR A 209 2.91 34.43 0.84
CA THR A 209 4.04 33.51 0.72
C THR A 209 4.89 33.58 1.98
N VAL A 210 5.20 32.42 2.56
CA VAL A 210 6.05 32.28 3.75
C VAL A 210 7.20 31.34 3.41
N GLN A 211 8.44 31.71 3.76
CA GLN A 211 9.60 30.85 3.60
C GLN A 211 10.27 30.60 4.95
N VAL A 212 10.60 29.34 5.23
CA VAL A 212 11.28 28.93 6.46
C VAL A 212 12.42 27.98 6.14
N ASN A 213 13.48 28.03 6.93
CA ASN A 213 14.52 27.01 6.93
C ASN A 213 14.31 26.11 8.13
N ALA A 214 14.19 24.81 7.90
CA ALA A 214 13.93 23.83 8.95
C ALA A 214 15.03 22.76 8.97
N GLU A 215 15.60 22.51 10.15
CA GLU A 215 16.61 21.45 10.33
C GLU A 215 16.00 20.08 9.97
N ALA A 216 16.73 19.28 9.19
CA ALA A 216 16.36 17.90 8.91
C ALA A 216 16.50 17.05 10.17
N LYS A 217 15.51 16.23 10.54
CA LYS A 217 15.55 15.41 11.77
C LYS A 217 15.11 13.97 11.52
N PRO A 218 15.55 13.00 12.34
CA PRO A 218 14.99 11.65 12.28
C PRO A 218 13.47 11.68 12.32
N TYR A 219 12.79 10.88 11.47
CA TYR A 219 11.33 10.94 11.34
C TYR A 219 10.61 10.81 12.69
N ARG A 220 11.11 9.94 13.58
CA ARG A 220 10.52 9.74 14.92
C ARG A 220 10.63 10.99 15.80
N GLU A 221 11.67 11.80 15.64
CA GLU A 221 11.80 13.07 16.36
C GLU A 221 10.79 14.09 15.84
N SER A 222 10.70 14.26 14.52
CA SER A 222 9.69 15.11 13.88
C SER A 222 8.28 14.72 14.33
N LEU A 223 7.96 13.41 14.33
CA LEU A 223 6.67 12.90 14.79
C LEU A 223 6.39 13.25 16.26
N ARG A 224 7.37 13.09 17.16
CA ARG A 224 7.20 13.48 18.57
C ARG A 224 6.90 14.97 18.72
N GLN A 225 7.53 15.81 17.90
CA GLN A 225 7.28 17.25 17.92
C GLN A 225 5.93 17.62 17.32
N MET A 226 5.49 16.94 16.25
CA MET A 226 4.14 17.12 15.70
C MET A 226 3.06 16.90 16.75
N LEU A 227 3.23 15.89 17.62
CA LEU A 227 2.27 15.60 18.68
C LEU A 227 2.27 16.64 19.82
N LYS A 228 3.33 17.43 19.96
CA LYS A 228 3.50 18.45 21.02
C LYS A 228 3.21 19.87 20.54
N ASN A 229 3.42 20.17 19.27
CA ASN A 229 3.29 21.53 18.75
C ASN A 229 1.83 22.02 18.87
N PRO A 230 1.57 23.14 19.58
CA PRO A 230 0.22 23.67 19.81
C PRO A 230 -0.58 23.93 18.54
N VAL A 231 0.07 24.27 17.42
CA VAL A 231 -0.63 24.53 16.14
C VAL A 231 -1.32 23.28 15.60
N ASN A 232 -0.90 22.08 16.03
CA ASN A 232 -1.46 20.82 15.59
C ASN A 232 -2.60 20.32 16.50
N LYS A 233 -2.97 21.03 17.57
CA LYS A 233 -3.90 20.52 18.61
C LYS A 233 -5.20 19.95 18.02
N GLN A 234 -5.80 20.64 17.07
CA GLN A 234 -7.04 20.19 16.41
C GLN A 234 -6.81 18.94 15.55
N MET A 235 -5.75 18.95 14.73
CA MET A 235 -5.41 17.82 13.86
C MET A 235 -5.03 16.58 14.66
N VAL A 236 -4.27 16.72 15.74
CA VAL A 236 -3.93 15.60 16.64
C VAL A 236 -5.18 15.02 17.29
N ALA A 237 -6.09 15.87 17.77
CA ALA A 237 -7.35 15.40 18.37
C ALA A 237 -8.21 14.62 17.37
N TRP A 238 -8.26 15.06 16.11
CA TRP A 238 -9.11 14.44 15.11
C TRP A 238 -8.48 13.23 14.40
N TYR A 239 -7.22 13.33 13.99
CA TYR A 239 -6.54 12.34 13.14
C TYR A 239 -5.71 11.32 13.91
N VAL A 240 -5.09 11.72 15.03
CA VAL A 240 -4.19 10.84 15.79
C VAL A 240 -4.94 10.16 16.94
N ASN A 241 -5.72 10.92 17.70
CA ASN A 241 -6.34 10.43 18.92
C ASN A 241 -7.62 9.61 18.69
N LYS A 242 -8.21 9.67 17.48
CA LYS A 242 -9.28 8.77 17.06
C LYS A 242 -8.74 7.37 16.71
N LYS A 243 -8.08 6.72 17.66
CA LYS A 243 -7.62 5.33 17.50
C LYS A 243 -8.82 4.41 17.39
N GLN A 244 -9.01 3.84 16.20
CA GLN A 244 -9.98 2.79 15.98
C GLN A 244 -9.44 1.48 16.58
N LYS A 245 -10.17 0.88 17.51
CA LYS A 245 -9.71 -0.31 18.25
C LYS A 245 -9.76 -1.60 17.42
N HIS A 246 -10.58 -1.65 16.39
CA HIS A 246 -10.82 -2.85 15.59
C HIS A 246 -10.79 -2.51 14.12
N PRO A 247 -10.13 -3.30 13.25
CA PRO A 247 -10.03 -3.02 11.82
C PRO A 247 -11.38 -3.08 11.09
N TRP A 248 -12.36 -3.80 11.65
CA TRP A 248 -13.72 -3.91 11.12
C TRP A 248 -14.74 -3.37 12.11
N ARG A 249 -15.65 -2.52 11.63
CA ARG A 249 -16.59 -1.79 12.49
C ARG A 249 -17.96 -1.71 11.82
N LEU A 250 -18.99 -1.89 12.64
CA LEU A 250 -20.38 -1.62 12.30
C LEU A 250 -20.83 -0.39 13.10
N SER A 251 -21.46 0.57 12.44
CA SER A 251 -22.07 1.74 13.07
C SER A 251 -23.39 2.10 12.40
N PHE A 252 -24.23 2.82 13.13
CA PHE A 252 -25.52 3.32 12.66
C PHE A 252 -25.52 4.85 12.84
N PRO A 253 -25.56 5.65 11.77
CA PRO A 253 -25.61 7.10 11.88
C PRO A 253 -26.96 7.56 12.45
N ASP A 254 -26.94 8.37 13.51
CA ASP A 254 -28.16 8.88 14.17
C ASP A 254 -29.01 9.78 13.24
N THR A 255 -28.38 10.40 12.24
CA THR A 255 -29.00 11.40 11.37
C THR A 255 -29.50 10.84 10.03
N LEU A 256 -29.41 9.52 9.85
CA LEU A 256 -29.80 8.85 8.61
C LEU A 256 -30.49 7.51 8.91
N ALA A 257 -31.82 7.54 8.90
CA ALA A 257 -32.66 6.41 9.25
C ALA A 257 -32.38 5.17 8.39
N ASN A 258 -32.60 3.99 8.99
CA ASN A 258 -32.46 2.67 8.35
C ASN A 258 -31.13 2.47 7.61
N THR A 259 -30.07 3.15 8.05
CA THR A 259 -28.75 3.09 7.42
C THR A 259 -27.73 2.50 8.37
N ALA A 260 -26.85 1.65 7.84
CA ALA A 260 -25.71 1.11 8.55
C ALA A 260 -24.42 1.39 7.77
N ILE A 261 -23.30 1.50 8.47
CA ILE A 261 -21.96 1.63 7.88
C ILE A 261 -21.12 0.45 8.38
N LEU A 262 -20.67 -0.38 7.45
CA LEU A 262 -19.61 -1.36 7.65
C LEU A 262 -18.31 -0.82 7.09
N ARG A 263 -17.36 -0.57 7.98
CA ARG A 263 -16.02 -0.10 7.60
C ARG A 263 -14.99 -1.20 7.79
N PHE A 264 -14.17 -1.41 6.76
CA PHE A 264 -13.06 -2.36 6.75
C PHE A 264 -11.76 -1.61 6.44
N ASP A 265 -10.93 -1.37 7.46
CA ASP A 265 -9.62 -0.72 7.26
C ASP A 265 -8.57 -1.66 6.64
N GLU A 266 -8.78 -2.97 6.71
CA GLU A 266 -7.90 -4.01 6.16
C GLU A 266 -8.66 -5.32 5.96
N PHE A 267 -8.09 -6.24 5.19
CA PHE A 267 -8.47 -7.66 5.12
C PHE A 267 -7.40 -8.56 5.78
N GLY A 268 -6.76 -8.08 6.85
CA GLY A 268 -5.63 -8.74 7.50
C GLY A 268 -5.97 -9.96 8.38
N GLY A 269 -7.21 -10.47 8.38
CA GLY A 269 -7.52 -11.68 9.16
C GLY A 269 -7.66 -11.48 10.67
N LYS A 270 -7.43 -10.26 11.20
CA LYS A 270 -7.42 -9.95 12.65
C LYS A 270 -6.48 -10.89 13.44
N GLY A 271 -5.28 -11.11 12.90
CA GLY A 271 -4.25 -11.97 13.51
C GLY A 271 -4.35 -13.46 13.14
N ALA A 272 -5.23 -13.81 12.19
CA ALA A 272 -5.30 -15.16 11.64
C ALA A 272 -3.96 -15.61 11.04
N LYS A 273 -3.63 -16.90 11.22
CA LYS A 273 -2.36 -17.50 10.78
C LYS A 273 -2.44 -18.13 9.39
N ASN A 274 -3.66 -18.36 8.90
CA ASN A 274 -3.92 -18.95 7.59
C ASN A 274 -5.30 -18.51 7.07
N SER A 275 -5.55 -18.78 5.79
CA SER A 275 -6.78 -18.36 5.09
C SER A 275 -8.05 -18.94 5.72
N THR A 276 -8.04 -20.20 6.20
CA THR A 276 -9.22 -20.83 6.83
C THR A 276 -9.64 -20.13 8.12
N GLU A 277 -8.66 -19.79 8.97
CA GLU A 277 -8.90 -19.01 10.18
C GLU A 277 -9.39 -17.59 9.82
N ALA A 278 -8.78 -16.94 8.82
CA ALA A 278 -9.19 -15.62 8.36
C ALA A 278 -10.65 -15.58 7.87
N VAL A 279 -11.09 -16.61 7.14
CA VAL A 279 -12.50 -16.78 6.72
C VAL A 279 -13.42 -16.95 7.93
N THR A 280 -13.03 -17.79 8.88
CA THR A 280 -13.85 -18.10 10.06
C THR A 280 -14.10 -16.84 10.89
N VAL A 281 -13.05 -16.07 11.17
CA VAL A 281 -13.13 -14.82 11.95
C VAL A 281 -13.93 -13.76 11.20
N PHE A 282 -13.78 -13.67 9.87
CA PHE A 282 -14.53 -12.72 9.05
C PHE A 282 -16.02 -13.05 9.00
N ARG A 283 -16.39 -14.31 8.74
CA ARG A 283 -17.78 -14.78 8.75
C ARG A 283 -18.46 -14.48 10.08
N ALA A 284 -17.80 -14.79 11.21
CA ALA A 284 -18.34 -14.49 12.53
C ALA A 284 -18.61 -12.99 12.74
N PHE A 285 -17.75 -12.10 12.23
CA PHE A 285 -18.00 -10.66 12.24
C PHE A 285 -19.17 -10.27 11.35
N MET A 286 -19.23 -10.81 10.13
CA MET A 286 -20.28 -10.51 9.15
C MET A 286 -21.64 -11.01 9.63
N ASP A 287 -21.78 -12.27 10.03
CA ASP A 287 -23.04 -12.84 10.50
C ASP A 287 -23.63 -12.05 11.67
N ARG A 288 -22.80 -11.71 12.66
CA ARG A 288 -23.21 -10.86 13.79
C ARG A 288 -23.63 -9.46 13.33
N SER A 289 -22.97 -8.92 12.31
CA SER A 289 -23.31 -7.62 11.76
C SER A 289 -24.66 -7.69 11.04
N LEU A 290 -24.84 -8.65 10.13
CA LEU A 290 -26.09 -8.86 9.38
C LEU A 290 -27.29 -9.05 10.31
N ALA A 291 -27.14 -9.81 11.40
CA ALA A 291 -28.18 -9.96 12.42
C ALA A 291 -28.55 -8.61 13.09
N LYS A 292 -27.59 -7.71 13.30
CA LYS A 292 -27.86 -6.36 13.80
C LYS A 292 -28.54 -5.49 12.74
N LEU A 293 -28.15 -5.61 11.48
CA LEU A 293 -28.77 -4.88 10.38
C LEU A 293 -30.26 -5.24 10.27
N GLU A 294 -30.60 -6.52 10.38
CA GLU A 294 -31.97 -7.03 10.39
C GLU A 294 -32.77 -6.47 11.58
N LYS A 295 -32.21 -6.55 12.79
CA LYS A 295 -32.84 -5.98 14.01
C LYS A 295 -33.12 -4.48 13.88
N GLN A 296 -32.23 -3.74 13.23
CA GLN A 296 -32.35 -2.30 12.97
C GLN A 296 -33.17 -1.97 11.71
N ARG A 297 -33.75 -3.00 11.04
CA ARG A 297 -34.52 -2.84 9.79
C ARG A 297 -33.76 -2.00 8.77
N THR A 298 -32.48 -2.30 8.60
CA THR A 298 -31.57 -1.55 7.73
C THR A 298 -32.00 -1.71 6.27
N LYS A 299 -32.22 -0.59 5.57
CA LYS A 299 -32.53 -0.53 4.15
C LYS A 299 -31.33 -0.11 3.31
N HIS A 300 -30.41 0.66 3.89
CA HIS A 300 -29.22 1.17 3.22
C HIS A 300 -27.95 0.71 3.96
N LEU A 301 -26.99 0.16 3.23
CA LEU A 301 -25.72 -0.30 3.78
C LEU A 301 -24.58 0.42 3.07
N VAL A 302 -23.76 1.14 3.83
CA VAL A 302 -22.51 1.71 3.35
C VAL A 302 -21.38 0.74 3.64
N ILE A 303 -20.64 0.35 2.61
CA ILE A 303 -19.41 -0.44 2.69
C ILE A 303 -18.24 0.52 2.49
N ASP A 304 -17.52 0.85 3.56
CA ASP A 304 -16.37 1.74 3.52
C ASP A 304 -15.07 0.94 3.51
N VAL A 305 -14.42 0.93 2.34
CA VAL A 305 -13.11 0.29 2.11
C VAL A 305 -12.03 1.33 1.76
N ARG A 306 -12.26 2.61 2.06
CA ARG A 306 -11.26 3.67 1.86
C ARG A 306 -10.07 3.45 2.79
N GLY A 307 -8.87 3.45 2.24
CA GLY A 307 -7.65 3.16 3.01
C GLY A 307 -7.36 1.67 3.20
N ASN A 308 -8.15 0.77 2.62
CA ASN A 308 -7.98 -0.68 2.79
C ASN A 308 -6.95 -1.24 1.81
N THR A 309 -5.74 -1.51 2.30
CA THR A 309 -4.62 -2.02 1.49
C THR A 309 -4.70 -3.52 1.17
N GLY A 310 -5.80 -4.19 1.52
CA GLY A 310 -6.04 -5.60 1.25
C GLY A 310 -5.65 -6.54 2.41
N GLY A 311 -5.29 -7.77 2.07
CA GLY A 311 -4.91 -8.82 3.00
C GLY A 311 -5.21 -10.21 2.44
N TRP A 312 -5.97 -11.02 3.15
CA TRP A 312 -6.42 -12.33 2.67
C TRP A 312 -7.52 -12.17 1.63
N ASP A 313 -7.23 -12.57 0.39
CA ASP A 313 -8.17 -12.62 -0.74
C ASP A 313 -9.53 -13.23 -0.36
N SER A 314 -9.50 -14.29 0.44
CA SER A 314 -10.67 -15.00 0.95
C SER A 314 -11.65 -14.11 1.72
N GLN A 315 -11.19 -13.03 2.38
CA GLN A 315 -12.10 -12.10 3.05
C GLN A 315 -12.83 -11.16 2.07
N GLY A 316 -12.17 -10.77 0.97
CA GLY A 316 -12.82 -10.04 -0.12
C GLY A 316 -13.90 -10.89 -0.79
N ILE A 317 -13.59 -12.17 -1.03
CA ILE A 317 -14.54 -13.17 -1.54
C ILE A 317 -15.73 -13.34 -0.58
N GLU A 318 -15.49 -13.52 0.72
CA GLU A 318 -16.57 -13.63 1.69
C GLU A 318 -17.45 -12.38 1.72
N LEU A 319 -16.86 -11.18 1.77
CA LEU A 319 -17.60 -9.92 1.75
C LEU A 319 -18.51 -9.85 0.52
N PHE A 320 -17.99 -10.23 -0.65
CA PHE A 320 -18.76 -10.29 -1.88
C PHE A 320 -19.99 -11.21 -1.74
N THR A 321 -19.84 -12.43 -1.20
CA THR A 321 -20.97 -13.37 -1.02
C THR A 321 -22.06 -12.87 -0.07
N TYR A 322 -21.74 -12.00 0.89
CA TYR A 322 -22.73 -11.34 1.76
C TYR A 322 -23.48 -10.19 1.09
N LEU A 323 -23.03 -9.73 -0.08
CA LEU A 323 -23.55 -8.56 -0.79
C LEU A 323 -24.12 -8.86 -2.18
N MET A 324 -23.91 -10.09 -2.69
CA MET A 324 -24.43 -10.55 -3.97
C MET A 324 -25.93 -10.28 -4.15
N LYS A 325 -26.30 -9.77 -5.32
CA LYS A 325 -27.70 -9.48 -5.71
C LYS A 325 -28.36 -10.60 -6.50
N THR A 326 -27.57 -11.50 -7.07
CA THR A 326 -28.04 -12.71 -7.76
C THR A 326 -28.15 -13.89 -6.80
N ASP A 327 -29.00 -14.87 -7.14
CA ASP A 327 -29.05 -16.19 -6.49
C ASP A 327 -28.11 -17.21 -7.17
N LEU A 328 -27.52 -16.87 -8.31
CA LEU A 328 -26.61 -17.74 -9.04
C LEU A 328 -25.21 -17.75 -8.42
N ALA A 329 -24.54 -18.90 -8.46
CA ALA A 329 -23.11 -18.98 -8.16
C ALA A 329 -22.32 -18.22 -9.23
N VAL A 330 -21.36 -17.38 -8.83
CA VAL A 330 -20.54 -16.58 -9.76
C VAL A 330 -19.05 -16.77 -9.48
N PRO A 331 -18.18 -16.77 -10.50
CA PRO A 331 -16.74 -16.81 -10.30
C PRO A 331 -16.24 -15.50 -9.70
N TYR A 332 -15.16 -15.57 -8.93
CA TYR A 332 -14.46 -14.38 -8.42
C TYR A 332 -13.18 -14.10 -9.22
N HIS A 333 -12.46 -15.15 -9.58
CA HIS A 333 -11.38 -15.13 -10.57
C HIS A 333 -11.76 -15.97 -11.78
N THR A 334 -11.30 -15.63 -12.97
CA THR A 334 -11.44 -16.48 -14.17
C THR A 334 -10.24 -17.37 -14.38
N ARG A 335 -9.06 -16.99 -13.87
CA ARG A 335 -7.84 -17.79 -13.87
C ARG A 335 -6.87 -17.24 -12.85
N GLN A 336 -6.10 -18.11 -12.22
CA GLN A 336 -4.90 -17.76 -11.47
C GLN A 336 -3.75 -18.60 -12.00
N HIS A 337 -2.58 -18.02 -12.20
CA HIS A 337 -1.44 -18.75 -12.76
C HIS A 337 -0.09 -18.25 -12.21
N SER A 338 0.91 -19.13 -12.28
CA SER A 338 2.32 -18.87 -12.03
C SER A 338 3.12 -19.12 -13.32
N ILE A 339 4.33 -18.57 -13.41
CA ILE A 339 5.30 -18.92 -14.46
C ILE A 339 6.43 -19.83 -13.96
N SER A 340 6.41 -20.17 -12.66
CA SER A 340 7.35 -21.09 -12.02
C SER A 340 6.60 -22.20 -11.29
N ASP A 341 7.03 -23.44 -11.52
CA ASP A 341 6.52 -24.63 -10.86
C ASP A 341 7.40 -25.13 -9.71
N GLY A 342 8.46 -24.37 -9.39
CA GLY A 342 9.46 -24.71 -8.37
C GLY A 342 10.37 -25.87 -8.71
N THR A 343 10.32 -26.42 -9.93
CA THR A 343 11.19 -27.54 -10.33
C THR A 343 11.92 -27.34 -11.64
N SER A 344 11.56 -26.30 -12.38
CA SER A 344 12.23 -25.86 -13.60
C SER A 344 13.64 -25.27 -13.34
N GLY A 345 14.30 -25.60 -12.22
CA GLY A 345 15.64 -25.14 -11.86
C GLY A 345 15.72 -23.75 -11.21
N SER A 346 14.58 -23.08 -10.98
CA SER A 346 14.57 -21.77 -10.34
C SER A 346 14.94 -21.86 -8.86
N GLU A 347 16.05 -21.23 -8.50
CA GLU A 347 16.57 -21.19 -7.11
C GLU A 347 15.72 -20.30 -6.19
N PHE A 348 14.81 -19.49 -6.73
CA PHE A 348 14.18 -18.41 -5.98
C PHE A 348 12.98 -18.84 -5.16
N ILE A 349 12.35 -19.98 -5.47
CA ILE A 349 11.17 -20.47 -4.74
C ILE A 349 11.46 -20.73 -3.26
N GLN A 350 12.72 -21.02 -2.89
CA GLN A 350 13.11 -21.16 -1.49
C GLN A 350 12.94 -19.87 -0.66
N PHE A 351 12.91 -18.71 -1.31
CA PHE A 351 12.70 -17.39 -0.68
C PHE A 351 11.22 -16.98 -0.65
N SER A 352 10.30 -17.86 -1.05
CA SER A 352 8.87 -17.61 -1.01
C SER A 352 8.31 -17.70 0.42
N ASP A 353 7.21 -16.99 0.67
CA ASP A 353 6.39 -17.08 1.88
C ASP A 353 5.58 -18.37 2.01
N LEU A 354 5.70 -19.30 1.05
CA LEU A 354 5.09 -20.63 1.12
C LEU A 354 5.65 -21.43 2.31
N SER A 355 4.82 -22.30 2.89
CA SER A 355 5.30 -23.29 3.85
C SER A 355 6.21 -24.31 3.18
N GLU A 356 7.07 -25.00 3.94
CA GLU A 356 7.91 -26.07 3.38
C GLU A 356 7.06 -27.18 2.75
N ALA A 357 5.94 -27.55 3.37
CA ALA A 357 4.99 -28.51 2.83
C ALA A 357 4.41 -28.04 1.49
N ASN A 358 3.99 -26.76 1.40
CA ASN A 358 3.47 -26.19 0.16
C ASN A 358 4.53 -26.16 -0.93
N ARG A 359 5.78 -25.76 -0.61
CA ARG A 359 6.91 -25.78 -1.57
C ARG A 359 7.16 -27.17 -2.15
N LYS A 360 7.12 -28.22 -1.31
CA LYS A 360 7.28 -29.61 -1.77
C LYS A 360 6.11 -30.10 -2.63
N ASN A 361 4.93 -29.48 -2.48
CA ASN A 361 3.70 -29.89 -3.17
C ASN A 361 3.34 -29.02 -4.38
N ILE A 362 4.09 -27.96 -4.72
CA ILE A 362 3.73 -26.99 -5.77
C ILE A 362 3.30 -27.65 -7.08
N LYS A 363 4.06 -28.66 -7.56
CA LYS A 363 3.76 -29.37 -8.82
C LYS A 363 2.37 -30.00 -8.86
N ASN A 364 1.87 -30.42 -7.70
CA ASN A 364 0.56 -31.05 -7.58
C ASN A 364 -0.57 -30.02 -7.51
N GLU A 365 -0.27 -28.76 -7.20
CA GLU A 365 -1.22 -27.64 -7.14
C GLU A 365 -1.28 -26.86 -8.47
N LEU A 366 -0.40 -27.19 -9.41
CA LEU A 366 -0.24 -26.50 -10.67
C LEU A 366 -0.59 -27.40 -11.86
N ILE A 367 -1.14 -26.78 -12.89
CA ILE A 367 -1.51 -27.41 -14.16
C ILE A 367 -0.70 -26.75 -15.27
N PRO A 368 0.15 -27.48 -16.02
CA PRO A 368 0.90 -26.90 -17.13
C PRO A 368 -0.05 -26.53 -18.28
N GLU A 369 0.22 -25.38 -18.90
CA GLU A 369 -0.53 -24.85 -20.04
C GLU A 369 0.34 -24.73 -21.29
N ALA A 370 -0.29 -24.68 -22.46
CA ALA A 370 0.40 -24.60 -23.75
C ALA A 370 1.19 -23.29 -23.94
N ASP A 371 0.86 -22.24 -23.20
CA ASP A 371 1.56 -20.94 -23.20
C ASP A 371 2.83 -20.94 -22.33
N GLY A 372 3.17 -22.08 -21.71
CA GLY A 372 4.33 -22.23 -20.83
C GLY A 372 4.10 -21.74 -19.39
N THR A 373 2.88 -21.30 -19.07
CA THR A 373 2.49 -20.96 -17.69
C THR A 373 1.87 -22.15 -16.97
N PHE A 374 1.59 -21.96 -15.68
CA PHE A 374 1.01 -22.98 -14.81
C PHE A 374 -0.25 -22.44 -14.14
N THR A 375 -1.42 -22.94 -14.53
CA THR A 375 -2.69 -22.60 -13.89
C THR A 375 -2.73 -23.19 -12.47
N LEU A 376 -3.08 -22.37 -11.48
CA LEU A 376 -3.32 -22.85 -10.11
C LEU A 376 -4.64 -23.63 -10.09
N LYS A 377 -4.59 -24.85 -9.55
CA LYS A 377 -5.77 -25.69 -9.38
C LYS A 377 -6.77 -24.97 -8.49
N GLN A 378 -8.01 -24.88 -8.95
CA GLN A 378 -9.12 -24.36 -8.16
C GLN A 378 -10.01 -25.52 -7.72
N ALA A 379 -10.44 -25.48 -6.46
CA ALA A 379 -11.45 -26.41 -5.95
C ALA A 379 -12.79 -26.07 -6.62
N SER A 380 -13.15 -26.82 -7.66
CA SER A 380 -14.43 -26.72 -8.36
C SER A 380 -15.28 -27.95 -8.03
N ASP A 381 -16.55 -27.71 -7.67
CA ASP A 381 -17.53 -28.79 -7.41
C ASP A 381 -17.97 -29.49 -8.72
N THR A 382 -17.64 -28.92 -9.88
CA THR A 382 -18.13 -29.39 -11.20
C THR A 382 -17.04 -29.97 -12.09
N ASP A 383 -15.78 -29.94 -11.65
CA ASP A 383 -14.63 -30.30 -12.49
C ASP A 383 -13.47 -30.84 -11.64
N SER A 384 -13.14 -32.12 -11.82
CA SER A 384 -12.01 -32.79 -11.16
C SER A 384 -10.65 -32.43 -11.76
N THR A 385 -10.61 -31.76 -12.92
CA THR A 385 -9.36 -31.33 -13.55
C THR A 385 -8.74 -30.11 -12.85
N GLY A 386 -9.53 -29.37 -12.07
CA GLY A 386 -9.10 -28.16 -11.36
C GLY A 386 -8.90 -26.93 -12.24
N ARG A 387 -9.28 -26.99 -13.53
CA ARG A 387 -9.16 -25.87 -14.50
C ARG A 387 -10.36 -24.94 -14.45
N THR A 388 -11.54 -25.47 -14.14
CA THR A 388 -12.76 -24.67 -14.09
C THR A 388 -12.68 -23.69 -12.91
N PRO A 389 -12.96 -22.39 -13.12
CA PRO A 389 -12.93 -21.41 -12.05
C PRO A 389 -13.93 -21.73 -10.94
N LYS A 390 -13.49 -21.62 -9.70
CA LYS A 390 -14.36 -21.77 -8.53
C LYS A 390 -15.44 -20.70 -8.53
N ARG A 391 -16.67 -21.14 -8.32
CA ARG A 391 -17.85 -20.28 -8.22
C ARG A 391 -18.29 -20.18 -6.78
N TYR A 392 -18.77 -19.00 -6.39
CA TYR A 392 -19.21 -18.70 -5.04
C TYR A 392 -20.71 -18.39 -5.04
N THR A 393 -21.43 -19.04 -4.13
CA THR A 393 -22.86 -18.82 -3.92
C THR A 393 -23.11 -17.70 -2.93
N PRO A 394 -24.22 -16.96 -3.08
CA PRO A 394 -24.58 -15.92 -2.14
C PRO A 394 -24.91 -16.52 -0.77
N LYS A 395 -24.57 -15.80 0.31
CA LYS A 395 -24.93 -16.25 1.66
C LYS A 395 -26.44 -16.22 1.86
N PRO A 396 -27.03 -17.19 2.58
CA PRO A 396 -28.47 -17.20 2.86
C PRO A 396 -28.94 -15.93 3.60
N ASN A 397 -28.11 -15.40 4.50
CA ASN A 397 -28.35 -14.18 5.28
C ASN A 397 -27.76 -12.90 4.65
N ARG A 398 -27.49 -12.89 3.33
CA ARG A 398 -26.93 -11.72 2.63
C ARG A 398 -27.79 -10.47 2.77
N PHE A 399 -27.15 -9.31 2.65
CA PHE A 399 -27.87 -8.04 2.66
C PHE A 399 -28.56 -7.77 1.31
N LYS A 400 -29.88 -7.70 1.32
CA LYS A 400 -30.70 -7.49 0.11
C LYS A 400 -31.00 -6.02 -0.21
N GLY A 401 -30.90 -5.11 0.76
CA GLY A 401 -31.17 -3.68 0.57
C GLY A 401 -30.13 -2.94 -0.28
N GLN A 402 -30.23 -1.61 -0.34
CA GLN A 402 -29.36 -0.78 -1.19
C GLN A 402 -27.96 -0.66 -0.60
N VAL A 403 -26.95 -0.89 -1.44
CA VAL A 403 -25.54 -0.83 -1.04
C VAL A 403 -24.87 0.38 -1.67
N TYR A 404 -24.10 1.11 -0.86
CA TYR A 404 -23.22 2.19 -1.29
C TYR A 404 -21.79 1.84 -0.90
N VAL A 405 -20.85 1.91 -1.83
CA VAL A 405 -19.45 1.53 -1.61
C VAL A 405 -18.57 2.77 -1.66
N LEU A 406 -17.90 3.08 -0.55
CA LEU A 406 -16.91 4.15 -0.46
C LEU A 406 -15.53 3.58 -0.74
N MET A 407 -14.83 4.12 -1.74
CA MET A 407 -13.51 3.65 -2.16
C MET A 407 -12.55 4.79 -2.52
N ASN A 408 -11.25 4.51 -2.47
CA ASN A 408 -10.21 5.44 -2.89
C ASN A 408 -8.97 4.71 -3.45
N GLY A 409 -7.94 5.47 -3.83
CA GLY A 409 -6.70 4.90 -4.37
C GLY A 409 -5.91 3.99 -3.42
N GLU A 410 -6.27 3.97 -2.13
CA GLU A 410 -5.71 3.04 -1.15
C GLU A 410 -6.52 1.76 -0.99
N SER A 411 -7.73 1.69 -1.57
CA SER A 411 -8.49 0.45 -1.70
C SER A 411 -7.78 -0.47 -2.71
N ALA A 412 -6.80 -1.23 -2.25
CA ALA A 412 -5.81 -1.96 -3.06
C ALA A 412 -5.77 -3.47 -2.73
N SER A 413 -5.07 -4.25 -3.56
CA SER A 413 -4.94 -5.70 -3.41
C SER A 413 -6.33 -6.38 -3.28
N THR A 414 -6.58 -7.19 -2.25
CA THR A 414 -7.89 -7.80 -1.99
C THR A 414 -9.06 -6.82 -2.05
N ALA A 415 -8.88 -5.57 -1.57
CA ALA A 415 -9.94 -4.58 -1.63
C ALA A 415 -10.26 -4.17 -3.07
N SER A 416 -9.25 -4.00 -3.92
CA SER A 416 -9.47 -3.73 -5.35
C SER A 416 -10.07 -4.93 -6.09
N GLU A 417 -9.71 -6.17 -5.73
CA GLU A 417 -10.36 -7.37 -6.28
C GLU A 417 -11.85 -7.39 -5.94
N PHE A 418 -12.19 -7.15 -4.67
CA PHE A 418 -13.58 -7.08 -4.21
C PHE A 418 -14.34 -5.99 -4.97
N LEU A 419 -13.75 -4.79 -5.07
CA LEU A 419 -14.36 -3.68 -5.78
C LEU A 419 -14.62 -4.00 -7.24
N ALA A 420 -13.67 -4.64 -7.93
CA ALA A 420 -13.81 -4.98 -9.34
C ALA A 420 -14.94 -5.98 -9.58
N VAL A 421 -14.96 -7.07 -8.81
CA VAL A 421 -15.97 -8.13 -8.93
C VAL A 421 -17.34 -7.65 -8.44
N ALA A 422 -17.42 -6.90 -7.35
CA ALA A 422 -18.66 -6.32 -6.85
C ALA A 422 -19.26 -5.31 -7.85
N HIS A 423 -18.42 -4.49 -8.49
CA HIS A 423 -18.83 -3.57 -9.55
C HIS A 423 -19.35 -4.34 -10.77
N ALA A 424 -18.62 -5.35 -11.24
CA ALA A 424 -19.05 -6.19 -12.37
C ALA A 424 -20.40 -6.89 -12.13
N ASN A 425 -20.73 -7.17 -10.87
CA ASN A 425 -21.96 -7.84 -10.46
C ASN A 425 -23.04 -6.87 -9.95
N ASN A 426 -22.89 -5.56 -10.18
CA ASN A 426 -23.87 -4.52 -9.80
C ASN A 426 -24.30 -4.60 -8.32
N VAL A 427 -23.34 -4.84 -7.41
CA VAL A 427 -23.62 -4.99 -5.97
C VAL A 427 -24.24 -3.73 -5.37
N GLY A 428 -23.86 -2.54 -5.86
CA GLY A 428 -24.30 -1.26 -5.33
C GLY A 428 -23.75 -0.09 -6.14
N VAL A 429 -23.87 1.12 -5.57
CA VAL A 429 -23.33 2.37 -6.14
C VAL A 429 -21.96 2.65 -5.54
N PHE A 430 -20.96 2.97 -6.36
CA PHE A 430 -19.57 3.20 -5.98
C PHE A 430 -19.24 4.70 -5.99
N ILE A 431 -18.73 5.22 -4.87
CA ILE A 431 -18.49 6.65 -4.65
C ILE A 431 -17.05 6.84 -4.16
N GLY A 432 -16.38 7.87 -4.67
CA GLY A 432 -15.07 8.30 -4.20
C GLY A 432 -14.08 8.50 -5.33
N THR A 433 -12.94 7.82 -5.30
CA THR A 433 -11.95 7.88 -6.39
C THR A 433 -11.60 6.48 -6.87
N GLU A 434 -10.95 6.39 -8.03
CA GLU A 434 -10.44 5.12 -8.59
C GLU A 434 -9.70 4.28 -7.55
N SER A 435 -9.94 2.96 -7.54
CA SER A 435 -9.29 2.00 -6.63
C SER A 435 -7.81 1.76 -6.95
N GLY A 436 -7.05 1.23 -6.00
CA GLY A 436 -5.59 1.07 -6.06
C GLY A 436 -5.05 -0.18 -6.76
N GLY A 437 -5.88 -0.93 -7.49
CA GLY A 437 -5.48 -2.15 -8.20
C GLY A 437 -6.30 -2.35 -9.47
N ALA A 438 -5.70 -2.97 -10.49
CA ALA A 438 -6.27 -3.03 -11.84
C ALA A 438 -7.55 -3.88 -11.91
N TYR A 439 -8.55 -3.36 -12.64
CA TYR A 439 -9.90 -3.92 -12.70
C TYR A 439 -9.91 -5.37 -13.20
N GLU A 440 -9.15 -5.67 -14.27
CA GLU A 440 -9.07 -6.99 -14.88
C GLU A 440 -8.26 -8.03 -14.08
N GLY A 441 -7.59 -7.61 -12.99
CA GLY A 441 -6.75 -8.48 -12.16
C GLY A 441 -5.33 -7.95 -11.97
N GLY A 442 -4.49 -8.69 -11.26
CA GLY A 442 -3.21 -8.21 -10.73
C GLY A 442 -2.19 -9.32 -10.55
N ASN A 443 -1.13 -9.01 -9.84
CA ASN A 443 -0.17 -10.00 -9.34
C ASN A 443 -0.23 -10.02 -7.80
N GLY A 444 0.05 -11.15 -7.16
CA GLY A 444 -0.03 -11.30 -5.72
C GLY A 444 -0.02 -12.76 -5.27
N GLY A 445 -0.82 -13.08 -4.26
CA GLY A 445 -1.06 -14.44 -3.75
C GLY A 445 0.06 -14.99 -2.87
N SER A 446 1.27 -15.05 -3.40
CA SER A 446 2.49 -15.49 -2.69
C SER A 446 3.66 -14.64 -3.18
N PHE A 447 4.65 -14.43 -2.31
CA PHE A 447 5.72 -13.48 -2.54
C PHE A 447 7.09 -14.10 -2.29
N ILE A 448 8.05 -13.76 -3.15
CA ILE A 448 9.47 -13.94 -2.88
C ILE A 448 9.99 -12.66 -2.22
N THR A 449 10.76 -12.80 -1.15
CA THR A 449 11.53 -11.69 -0.58
C THR A 449 12.97 -12.11 -0.27
N LEU A 450 13.94 -11.41 -0.86
CA LEU A 450 15.37 -11.70 -0.68
C LEU A 450 16.21 -10.43 -0.67
N GLU A 451 17.47 -10.54 -0.22
CA GLU A 451 18.46 -9.47 -0.28
C GLU A 451 19.43 -9.74 -1.44
N LEU A 452 19.67 -8.72 -2.27
CA LEU A 452 20.64 -8.83 -3.36
C LEU A 452 22.05 -9.04 -2.77
N PRO A 453 22.83 -10.03 -3.23
CA PRO A 453 24.01 -10.51 -2.49
C PRO A 453 25.12 -9.48 -2.26
N ARG A 454 25.29 -8.50 -3.16
CA ARG A 454 26.39 -7.54 -3.09
C ARG A 454 25.97 -6.19 -2.51
N SER A 455 24.78 -5.72 -2.82
CA SER A 455 24.24 -4.42 -2.40
C SER A 455 23.43 -4.51 -1.11
N GLY A 456 22.81 -5.64 -0.79
CA GLY A 456 21.90 -5.78 0.34
C GLY A 456 20.54 -5.10 0.14
N ILE A 457 20.24 -4.64 -1.09
CA ILE A 457 18.91 -4.14 -1.45
C ILE A 457 17.93 -5.31 -1.29
N GLN A 458 16.89 -5.11 -0.49
CA GLN A 458 15.84 -6.10 -0.32
C GLN A 458 14.84 -5.95 -1.48
N VAL A 459 14.48 -7.04 -2.13
CA VAL A 459 13.53 -7.07 -3.24
C VAL A 459 12.37 -7.98 -2.89
N THR A 460 11.16 -7.55 -3.24
CA THR A 460 9.93 -8.35 -3.13
C THR A 460 9.24 -8.45 -4.48
N THR A 461 8.86 -9.68 -4.89
CA THR A 461 8.14 -9.95 -6.14
C THR A 461 7.00 -10.95 -5.92
N PRO A 462 5.86 -10.81 -6.61
CA PRO A 462 4.76 -11.76 -6.55
C PRO A 462 5.03 -13.02 -7.37
N LEU A 463 4.35 -14.11 -7.03
CA LEU A 463 4.42 -15.41 -7.72
C LEU A 463 3.15 -15.75 -8.52
N VAL A 464 2.01 -15.15 -8.19
CA VAL A 464 0.72 -15.48 -8.82
C VAL A 464 0.19 -14.28 -9.57
N TYR A 465 -0.22 -14.49 -10.82
CA TYR A 465 -1.09 -13.59 -11.55
C TYR A 465 -2.53 -14.07 -11.40
N TYR A 466 -3.46 -13.16 -11.14
CA TYR A 466 -4.89 -13.46 -11.09
C TYR A 466 -5.67 -12.60 -12.08
N ASN A 467 -6.63 -13.20 -12.76
CA ASN A 467 -7.64 -12.52 -13.56
C ASN A 467 -8.93 -12.40 -12.73
N ASN A 468 -9.40 -11.18 -12.51
CA ASN A 468 -10.71 -10.98 -11.88
C ASN A 468 -11.81 -11.46 -12.83
N ALA A 469 -12.90 -11.99 -12.28
CA ALA A 469 -14.07 -12.40 -13.04
C ALA A 469 -14.95 -11.20 -13.40
N VAL A 470 -14.43 -10.36 -14.29
CA VAL A 470 -15.07 -9.13 -14.75
C VAL A 470 -15.13 -9.09 -16.27
N PRO A 471 -16.06 -8.31 -16.87
CA PRO A 471 -16.02 -8.00 -18.29
C PRO A 471 -14.72 -7.30 -18.68
N GLU A 472 -14.35 -7.39 -19.95
CA GLU A 472 -13.20 -6.66 -20.49
C GLU A 472 -13.36 -5.14 -20.24
N PRO A 473 -12.42 -4.49 -19.54
CA PRO A 473 -12.55 -3.07 -19.23
C PRO A 473 -12.35 -2.21 -20.49
N LYS A 474 -13.10 -1.11 -20.56
CA LYS A 474 -12.90 -0.08 -21.60
C LYS A 474 -11.49 0.53 -21.57
N LEU A 475 -10.89 0.61 -20.38
CA LEU A 475 -9.54 1.13 -20.15
C LEU A 475 -8.73 0.08 -19.38
N LYS A 476 -7.81 -0.61 -20.07
CA LYS A 476 -6.92 -1.60 -19.44
C LYS A 476 -5.94 -0.96 -18.48
N GLY A 477 -5.55 -1.69 -17.43
CA GLY A 477 -4.58 -1.22 -16.44
C GLY A 477 -5.08 -0.05 -15.60
N ARG A 478 -6.40 0.16 -15.51
CA ARG A 478 -7.05 1.13 -14.62
C ARG A 478 -7.77 0.38 -13.51
N GLY A 479 -7.97 1.04 -12.39
CA GLY A 479 -8.72 0.48 -11.27
C GLY A 479 -10.22 0.52 -11.50
N THR A 480 -10.98 0.07 -10.50
CA THR A 480 -12.42 0.27 -10.48
C THR A 480 -12.69 1.77 -10.42
N LEU A 481 -13.36 2.31 -11.44
CA LEU A 481 -13.80 3.70 -11.47
C LEU A 481 -15.10 3.84 -10.66
N PRO A 482 -15.29 4.91 -9.88
CA PRO A 482 -16.53 5.13 -9.17
C PRO A 482 -17.64 5.54 -10.13
N ASP A 483 -18.89 5.21 -9.79
CA ASP A 483 -20.07 5.79 -10.43
C ASP A 483 -20.13 7.30 -10.18
N TYR A 484 -19.71 7.73 -8.99
CA TYR A 484 -19.62 9.13 -8.60
C TYR A 484 -18.21 9.50 -8.11
N TYR A 485 -17.50 10.29 -8.91
CA TYR A 485 -16.20 10.82 -8.54
C TYR A 485 -16.33 11.94 -7.49
N VAL A 486 -15.87 11.68 -6.28
CA VAL A 486 -15.89 12.61 -5.14
C VAL A 486 -14.52 12.54 -4.44
N PRO A 487 -13.57 13.43 -4.76
CA PRO A 487 -12.25 13.45 -4.12
C PRO A 487 -12.30 14.14 -2.75
N VAL A 488 -11.39 13.73 -1.85
CA VAL A 488 -11.16 14.46 -0.58
C VAL A 488 -10.41 15.76 -0.87
N THR A 489 -10.88 16.89 -0.36
CA THR A 489 -10.21 18.19 -0.50
C THR A 489 -9.42 18.56 0.75
N ILE A 490 -8.58 19.59 0.67
CA ILE A 490 -7.93 20.14 1.88
C ILE A 490 -8.97 20.71 2.86
N ASN A 491 -10.04 21.32 2.36
CA ASN A 491 -11.12 21.86 3.20
C ASN A 491 -11.85 20.75 3.96
N ASP A 492 -12.06 19.58 3.33
CA ASP A 492 -12.63 18.42 4.02
C ASP A 492 -11.80 18.05 5.25
N LEU A 493 -10.46 18.14 5.14
CA LEU A 493 -9.56 17.83 6.25
C LEU A 493 -9.60 18.90 7.34
N LEU A 494 -9.50 20.18 6.95
CA LEU A 494 -9.49 21.31 7.89
C LEU A 494 -10.83 21.45 8.63
N MET A 495 -11.94 21.15 7.95
CA MET A 495 -13.30 21.26 8.49
C MET A 495 -13.84 19.93 9.03
N HIS A 496 -13.01 18.88 9.09
CA HIS A 496 -13.40 17.56 9.59
C HIS A 496 -14.66 16.98 8.90
N THR A 497 -14.80 17.24 7.61
CA THR A 497 -15.97 16.89 6.80
C THR A 497 -15.68 15.64 5.97
N ASP A 498 -16.59 14.65 6.02
CA ASP A 498 -16.55 13.49 5.12
C ASP A 498 -17.44 13.75 3.90
N SER A 499 -16.90 14.44 2.89
CA SER A 499 -17.62 14.81 1.66
C SER A 499 -18.16 13.60 0.89
N GLN A 500 -17.42 12.49 0.90
CA GLN A 500 -17.83 11.26 0.23
C GLN A 500 -19.02 10.60 0.93
N PHE A 501 -19.00 10.52 2.27
CA PHE A 501 -20.16 10.03 3.02
C PHE A 501 -21.36 11.00 2.92
N ASN A 502 -21.13 12.31 2.97
CA ASN A 502 -22.20 13.31 2.77
C ASN A 502 -22.87 13.18 1.39
N PHE A 503 -22.12 12.77 0.37
CA PHE A 503 -22.68 12.44 -0.94
C PHE A 503 -23.63 11.24 -0.87
N VAL A 504 -23.27 10.18 -0.13
CA VAL A 504 -24.15 9.03 0.12
C VAL A 504 -25.43 9.45 0.85
N VAL A 505 -25.32 10.29 1.88
CA VAL A 505 -26.48 10.86 2.59
C VAL A 505 -27.43 11.56 1.61
N THR A 506 -26.87 12.32 0.66
CA THR A 506 -27.64 13.01 -0.37
C THR A 506 -28.35 12.04 -1.31
N LEU A 507 -27.68 10.96 -1.74
CA LEU A 507 -28.30 9.93 -2.59
C LEU A 507 -29.47 9.24 -1.88
N ILE A 508 -29.28 8.85 -0.62
CA ILE A 508 -30.32 8.16 0.17
C ILE A 508 -31.54 9.07 0.36
N ARG A 509 -31.35 10.36 0.67
CA ARG A 509 -32.46 11.31 0.87
C ARG A 509 -33.21 11.68 -0.40
N LYS A 510 -32.61 11.48 -1.58
CA LYS A 510 -33.25 11.74 -2.88
C LYS A 510 -34.09 10.56 -3.39
N GLN A 511 -33.94 9.37 -2.82
CA GLN A 511 -34.75 8.21 -3.20
C GLN A 511 -36.17 8.36 -2.64
N PRO A 512 -37.23 8.05 -3.42
CA PRO A 512 -38.58 7.93 -2.88
C PRO A 512 -38.58 6.90 -1.74
N GLN A 513 -39.20 7.24 -0.60
CA GLN A 513 -39.19 6.41 0.61
C GLN A 513 -39.95 5.09 0.48
#